data_AF-A0A2E1RLE5-F1
#
_entry.id   AF-A0A2E1RLE5-F1
#
_cell.length_a   1.000
_cell.length_b   1.000
_cell.length_c   1.000
_cell.angle_alpha   90.00
_cell.angle_beta   90.00
_cell.angle_gamma   90.00
#
_symmetry.space_group_name_H-M   'P 1'
#
loop_
_entity.id
_entity.type
_entity.pdbx_description
1 polymer ?
#
loop_
_entity_poly.entity_id
_entity_poly.type
_entity_poly.pdbx_seq_one_letter_code
_entity_poly.pdbx_strand_id
1 'polypeptide(L)'
;MNYQSIKNLSGGKKVKKIFYEFVAFTLSIYNNFFFKKLTIIGKEKIPKDGAIIFSPNHQSALLDPLLIGVTNGKRVYSLTRSDVFKKPFIWILDAMQTIPVYRIRDGYEKLLRNKETFGICYELLKNKNNLMIFSEGKHHDKYFLLPISKGSSRIGLESLKKFPKSKIYLQAVGINYGSHIHPYHNCTIVYGNPIKLNKFINLYKTKPVETLNTVRLELENEMKKCLWLPNYSKEYSVKRSLINYKSTKQEFKLLKMKISKKDTNLKNNDSKTVIEKIAIIFFSIFNLIPLMITNSVLKKVEDRVFHLSTKYLLGIIIFPLWWTTVFFISIYVLNLALGIVIIVFLILFLFLRQFLIIKYK
;
A
#
# COMPACT_ATOMS: atom_id res chain seq x y z
N MET A 1 17.37 -19.24 2.16
CA MET A 1 16.51 -19.80 3.22
C MET A 1 15.15 -20.08 2.60
N ASN A 2 14.60 -21.29 2.78
CA ASN A 2 13.22 -21.61 2.38
C ASN A 2 12.23 -21.13 3.45
N TYR A 3 10.92 -21.17 3.16
CA TYR A 3 9.92 -20.61 4.09
C TYR A 3 9.87 -21.37 5.43
N GLN A 4 10.02 -22.69 5.39
CA GLN A 4 10.11 -23.51 6.62
C GLN A 4 11.27 -23.03 7.52
N SER A 5 12.44 -22.74 6.95
CA SER A 5 13.58 -22.20 7.70
C SER A 5 13.31 -20.80 8.27
N ILE A 6 12.58 -19.94 7.55
CA ILE A 6 12.16 -18.62 8.04
C ILE A 6 11.27 -18.74 9.28
N LYS A 7 10.30 -19.66 9.26
CA LYS A 7 9.42 -19.91 10.42
C LYS A 7 10.18 -20.46 11.62
N ASN A 8 11.09 -21.39 11.38
CA ASN A 8 11.90 -21.99 12.45
C ASN A 8 12.83 -20.96 13.10
N LEU A 9 13.38 -20.02 12.32
CA LEU A 9 14.27 -18.96 12.81
C LEU A 9 13.56 -17.85 13.59
N SER A 10 12.23 -17.77 13.54
CA SER A 10 11.50 -16.59 14.01
C SER A 10 10.64 -16.82 15.26
N GLY A 11 10.51 -18.05 15.79
CA GLY A 11 9.92 -18.31 17.12
C GLY A 11 8.48 -17.81 17.39
N GLY A 12 8.01 -18.01 18.63
CA GLY A 12 6.81 -17.43 19.27
C GLY A 12 5.59 -17.01 18.42
N LYS A 13 4.74 -17.95 17.98
CA LYS A 13 3.49 -17.65 17.22
C LYS A 13 2.57 -16.63 17.91
N LYS A 14 2.48 -16.66 19.25
CA LYS A 14 1.66 -15.72 20.04
C LYS A 14 2.22 -14.29 19.99
N VAL A 15 3.54 -14.15 20.17
CA VAL A 15 4.23 -12.84 20.13
C VAL A 15 4.06 -12.20 18.76
N LYS A 16 4.26 -12.95 17.68
CA LYS A 16 4.04 -12.45 16.31
C LYS A 16 2.61 -12.02 16.05
N LYS A 17 1.63 -12.75 16.59
CA LYS A 17 0.21 -12.38 16.50
C LYS A 17 -0.04 -11.03 17.18
N ILE A 18 0.51 -10.83 18.38
CA ILE A 18 0.40 -9.57 19.12
C ILE A 18 1.10 -8.44 18.35
N PHE A 19 2.31 -8.68 17.85
CA PHE A 19 3.05 -7.72 17.03
C PHE A 19 2.28 -7.30 15.78
N TYR A 20 1.71 -8.25 15.03
CA TYR A 20 0.87 -7.94 13.86
C TYR A 20 -0.30 -7.03 14.22
N GLU A 21 -1.05 -7.38 15.28
CA GLU A 21 -2.23 -6.60 15.70
C GLU A 21 -1.83 -5.21 16.21
N PHE A 22 -0.72 -5.11 16.95
CA PHE A 22 -0.15 -3.83 17.37
C PHE A 22 0.19 -2.97 16.16
N VAL A 23 0.96 -3.49 15.20
CA VAL A 23 1.31 -2.76 13.98
C VAL A 23 0.05 -2.36 13.20
N ALA A 24 -0.89 -3.27 12.99
CA ALA A 24 -2.13 -2.99 12.26
C ALA A 24 -2.96 -1.89 12.94
N PHE A 25 -3.06 -1.91 14.27
CA PHE A 25 -3.73 -0.87 15.06
C PHE A 25 -3.02 0.47 14.94
N THR A 26 -1.69 0.51 15.15
CA THR A 26 -0.91 1.74 15.04
C THR A 26 -1.01 2.34 13.63
N LEU A 27 -0.89 1.53 12.58
CA LEU A 27 -1.02 2.00 11.20
C LEU A 27 -2.45 2.49 10.88
N SER A 28 -3.49 1.84 11.42
CA SER A 28 -4.88 2.27 11.24
C SER A 28 -5.12 3.67 11.80
N ILE A 29 -4.54 3.98 12.96
CA ILE A 29 -4.60 5.31 13.56
C ILE A 29 -3.72 6.29 12.77
N TYR A 30 -2.47 5.90 12.48
CA TYR A 30 -1.48 6.75 11.83
C TYR A 30 -1.93 7.22 10.44
N ASN A 31 -2.70 6.41 9.72
CA ASN A 31 -3.27 6.77 8.42
C ASN A 31 -4.11 8.06 8.47
N ASN A 32 -4.77 8.37 9.59
CA ASN A 32 -5.57 9.60 9.75
C ASN A 32 -4.69 10.86 9.87
N PHE A 33 -3.42 10.70 10.21
CA PHE A 33 -2.44 11.78 10.30
C PHE A 33 -1.57 11.88 9.04
N PHE A 34 -1.22 10.73 8.45
CA PHE A 34 -0.41 10.69 7.25
C PHE A 34 -1.16 11.12 6.00
N PHE A 35 -2.41 10.70 5.84
CA PHE A 35 -3.28 11.15 4.74
C PHE A 35 -4.19 12.27 5.21
N LYS A 36 -4.48 13.24 4.35
CA LYS A 36 -5.51 14.25 4.69
C LYS A 36 -6.88 13.61 4.79
N LYS A 37 -7.15 12.65 3.91
CA LYS A 37 -8.32 11.79 3.93
C LYS A 37 -7.98 10.46 3.28
N LEU A 38 -8.14 9.36 4.02
CA LEU A 38 -8.11 8.01 3.47
C LEU A 38 -9.56 7.55 3.25
N THR A 39 -9.98 7.45 1.98
CA THR A 39 -11.34 7.04 1.62
C THR A 39 -11.35 5.57 1.21
N ILE A 40 -12.27 4.79 1.78
CA ILE A 40 -12.43 3.36 1.47
C ILE A 40 -13.80 3.17 0.81
N ILE A 41 -13.82 2.64 -0.41
CA ILE A 41 -15.04 2.41 -1.21
C ILE A 41 -15.13 0.91 -1.53
N GLY A 42 -16.34 0.34 -1.45
CA GLY A 42 -16.57 -1.04 -1.89
C GLY A 42 -16.18 -2.10 -0.86
N LYS A 43 -15.87 -1.73 0.38
CA LYS A 43 -15.47 -2.68 1.44
C LYS A 43 -16.56 -3.73 1.70
N GLU A 44 -17.81 -3.36 1.55
CA GLU A 44 -18.99 -4.21 1.64
C GLU A 44 -19.03 -5.32 0.57
N LYS A 45 -18.32 -5.14 -0.55
CA LYS A 45 -18.25 -6.12 -1.64
C LYS A 45 -17.31 -7.28 -1.35
N ILE A 46 -16.43 -7.15 -0.34
CA ILE A 46 -15.45 -8.16 0.03
C ILE A 46 -16.19 -9.42 0.52
N PRO A 47 -16.07 -10.57 -0.16
CA PRO A 47 -16.78 -11.79 0.22
C PRO A 47 -16.50 -12.23 1.65
N LYS A 48 -17.51 -12.70 2.38
CA LYS A 48 -17.36 -13.13 3.78
C LYS A 48 -17.23 -14.64 3.95
N ASP A 49 -17.60 -15.43 2.94
CA ASP A 49 -17.78 -16.88 3.06
C ASP A 49 -16.73 -17.71 2.31
N GLY A 50 -15.58 -17.13 2.00
CA GLY A 50 -14.47 -17.81 1.35
C GLY A 50 -13.13 -17.11 1.55
N ALA A 51 -12.07 -17.76 1.06
CA ALA A 51 -10.74 -17.17 0.97
C ALA A 51 -10.68 -16.13 -0.13
N ILE A 52 -9.88 -15.08 0.08
CA ILE A 52 -9.74 -13.98 -0.86
C ILE A 52 -8.29 -13.87 -1.29
N ILE A 53 -8.07 -13.73 -2.59
CA ILE A 53 -6.81 -13.30 -3.18
C ILE A 53 -7.01 -11.85 -3.62
N PHE A 54 -6.52 -10.90 -2.82
CA PHE A 54 -6.50 -9.49 -3.16
C PHE A 54 -5.46 -9.21 -4.23
N SER A 55 -5.88 -8.49 -5.28
CA SER A 55 -5.02 -8.05 -6.37
C SER A 55 -5.08 -6.53 -6.52
N PRO A 56 -4.28 -5.80 -5.72
CA PRO A 56 -4.10 -4.36 -5.86
C PRO A 56 -3.16 -3.99 -7.03
N ASN A 57 -3.28 -2.76 -7.53
CA ASN A 57 -2.18 -2.09 -8.25
C ASN A 57 -1.03 -1.75 -7.27
N HIS A 58 0.17 -1.50 -7.80
CA HIS A 58 1.39 -1.37 -7.02
C HIS A 58 2.13 -0.05 -7.28
N GLN A 59 1.65 1.03 -6.67
CA GLN A 59 2.09 2.39 -6.95
C GLN A 59 3.04 3.03 -5.93
N SER A 60 3.15 2.45 -4.74
CA SER A 60 4.01 2.97 -3.67
C SER A 60 4.63 1.83 -2.89
N ALA A 61 5.25 0.88 -3.58
CA ALA A 61 6.08 -0.19 -3.03
C ALA A 61 5.60 -0.70 -1.65
N LEU A 62 6.23 -0.34 -0.54
CA LEU A 62 5.92 -0.86 0.79
C LEU A 62 4.61 -0.34 1.39
N LEU A 63 4.16 0.87 1.02
CA LEU A 63 2.93 1.45 1.56
C LEU A 63 1.69 0.72 1.06
N ASP A 64 1.69 0.26 -0.19
CA ASP A 64 0.56 -0.47 -0.78
C ASP A 64 0.14 -1.70 0.06
N PRO A 65 1.03 -2.66 0.38
CA PRO A 65 0.62 -3.82 1.17
C PRO A 65 0.19 -3.47 2.59
N LEU A 66 0.77 -2.43 3.20
CA LEU A 66 0.38 -1.96 4.53
C LEU A 66 -1.05 -1.39 4.52
N LEU A 67 -1.37 -0.56 3.53
CA LEU A 67 -2.71 0.00 3.36
C LEU A 67 -3.77 -1.07 3.15
N ILE A 68 -3.52 -2.05 2.29
CA ILE A 68 -4.48 -3.15 2.11
C ILE A 68 -4.59 -3.96 3.40
N GLY A 69 -3.46 -4.24 4.07
CA GLY A 69 -3.41 -4.99 5.33
C GLY A 69 -4.32 -4.44 6.42
N VAL A 70 -4.47 -3.11 6.50
CA VAL A 70 -5.33 -2.47 7.52
C VAL A 70 -6.73 -2.09 7.03
N THR A 71 -6.95 -1.91 5.73
CA THR A 71 -8.26 -1.46 5.21
C THR A 71 -9.19 -2.59 4.79
N ASN A 72 -8.65 -3.78 4.49
CA ASN A 72 -9.44 -4.90 3.98
C ASN A 72 -10.36 -5.54 5.06
N GLY A 73 -10.12 -5.25 6.35
CA GLY A 73 -10.92 -5.76 7.47
C GLY A 73 -10.63 -7.22 7.86
N LYS A 74 -9.66 -7.87 7.24
CA LYS A 74 -9.19 -9.22 7.56
C LYS A 74 -7.66 -9.26 7.57
N ARG A 75 -7.10 -10.34 8.14
CA ARG A 75 -5.68 -10.65 8.00
C ARG A 75 -5.38 -11.14 6.59
N VAL A 76 -4.19 -10.81 6.09
CA VAL A 76 -3.78 -11.13 4.72
C VAL A 76 -2.30 -11.48 4.68
N TYR A 77 -1.98 -12.59 4.01
CA TYR A 77 -0.60 -12.98 3.75
C TYR A 77 -0.15 -12.36 2.42
N SER A 78 1.01 -11.71 2.41
CA SER A 78 1.53 -11.07 1.19
C SER A 78 2.67 -11.88 0.58
N LEU A 79 2.66 -12.07 -0.74
CA LEU A 79 3.83 -12.59 -1.43
C LEU A 79 4.82 -11.46 -1.68
N THR A 80 6.04 -11.59 -1.16
CA THR A 80 7.10 -10.58 -1.24
C THR A 80 8.36 -11.19 -1.83
N ARG A 81 9.13 -10.40 -2.58
CA ARG A 81 10.38 -10.88 -3.20
C ARG A 81 11.31 -11.51 -2.16
N SER A 82 11.95 -12.60 -2.52
CA SER A 82 12.81 -13.35 -1.58
C SER A 82 14.03 -12.57 -1.07
N ASP A 83 14.52 -11.59 -1.84
CA ASP A 83 15.75 -10.86 -1.52
C ASP A 83 15.64 -9.89 -0.33
N VAL A 84 14.42 -9.56 0.09
CA VAL A 84 14.21 -8.75 1.31
C VAL A 84 14.30 -9.58 2.59
N PHE A 85 14.24 -10.92 2.50
CA PHE A 85 14.31 -11.81 3.65
C PHE A 85 15.76 -12.03 4.11
N LYS A 86 16.35 -10.97 4.68
CA LYS A 86 17.71 -10.97 5.27
C LYS A 86 17.63 -10.68 6.77
N LYS A 87 18.55 -11.21 7.58
CA LYS A 87 18.64 -10.88 9.01
C LYS A 87 18.97 -9.38 9.16
N PRO A 88 18.42 -8.68 10.18
CA PRO A 88 17.51 -9.16 11.24
C PRO A 88 16.01 -9.14 10.84
N PHE A 89 15.67 -8.69 9.63
CA PHE A 89 14.29 -8.41 9.20
C PHE A 89 13.40 -9.66 9.01
N ILE A 90 13.97 -10.86 8.96
CA ILE A 90 13.23 -12.12 8.77
C ILE A 90 12.10 -12.28 9.80
N TRP A 91 12.37 -11.96 11.07
CA TRP A 91 11.37 -12.08 12.13
C TRP A 91 10.17 -11.15 11.90
N ILE A 92 10.45 -9.88 11.55
CA ILE A 92 9.43 -8.87 11.29
C ILE A 92 8.59 -9.27 10.06
N LEU A 93 9.25 -9.72 9.00
CA LEU A 93 8.59 -10.17 7.77
C LEU A 93 7.66 -11.36 8.01
N ASP A 94 8.07 -12.35 8.81
CA ASP A 94 7.20 -13.48 9.19
C ASP A 94 6.05 -13.03 10.09
N ALA A 95 6.32 -12.14 11.07
CA ALA A 95 5.29 -11.56 11.93
C ALA A 95 4.24 -10.78 11.14
N MET A 96 4.67 -10.08 10.08
CA MET A 96 3.82 -9.36 9.12
C MET A 96 3.18 -10.28 8.06
N GLN A 97 3.23 -11.60 8.25
CA GLN A 97 2.58 -12.59 7.37
C GLN A 97 3.06 -12.55 5.92
N THR A 98 4.32 -12.20 5.68
CA THR A 98 4.90 -12.20 4.34
C THR A 98 5.46 -13.57 3.96
N ILE A 99 5.35 -13.93 2.68
CA ILE A 99 5.78 -15.21 2.12
C ILE A 99 6.76 -14.92 0.98
N PRO A 100 7.98 -15.49 0.97
CA PRO A 100 8.96 -15.24 -0.06
C PRO A 100 8.54 -15.83 -1.40
N VAL A 101 8.68 -15.05 -2.47
CA VAL A 101 8.56 -15.49 -3.86
C VAL A 101 9.86 -15.21 -4.62
N TYR A 102 10.27 -16.17 -5.45
CA TYR A 102 11.52 -16.14 -6.20
C TYR A 102 11.25 -15.79 -7.66
N ARG A 103 12.07 -14.89 -8.21
CA ARG A 103 12.01 -14.47 -9.61
C ARG A 103 13.14 -15.12 -10.40
N ILE A 104 13.00 -15.13 -11.72
CA ILE A 104 14.00 -15.71 -12.64
C ILE A 104 15.37 -15.06 -12.42
N ARG A 105 15.39 -13.73 -12.22
CA ARG A 105 16.62 -12.97 -11.94
C ARG A 105 17.30 -13.33 -10.62
N ASP A 106 16.61 -14.00 -9.70
CA ASP A 106 17.18 -14.43 -8.43
C ASP A 106 17.97 -15.76 -8.59
N GLY A 107 17.91 -16.40 -9.77
CA GLY A 107 18.55 -17.66 -10.15
C GLY A 107 17.52 -18.75 -10.47
N TYR A 108 17.69 -19.47 -11.59
CA TYR A 108 16.73 -20.49 -12.08
C TYR A 108 16.48 -21.60 -11.04
N GLU A 109 17.52 -22.09 -10.37
CA GLU A 109 17.41 -23.10 -9.31
C GLU A 109 16.51 -22.66 -8.16
N LYS A 110 16.50 -21.36 -7.82
CA LYS A 110 15.64 -20.82 -6.75
C LYS A 110 14.17 -20.78 -7.15
N LEU A 111 13.83 -20.83 -8.45
CA LEU A 111 12.44 -20.93 -8.90
C LEU A 111 11.78 -22.23 -8.46
N LEU A 112 12.54 -23.32 -8.30
CA LEU A 112 12.02 -24.59 -7.80
C LEU A 112 11.42 -24.44 -6.39
N ARG A 113 11.93 -23.47 -5.61
CA ARG A 113 11.39 -23.15 -4.27
C ARG A 113 10.01 -22.50 -4.31
N ASN A 114 9.59 -21.93 -5.45
CA ASN A 114 8.23 -21.43 -5.59
C ASN A 114 7.18 -22.55 -5.47
N LYS A 115 7.54 -23.82 -5.73
CA LYS A 115 6.64 -24.96 -5.50
C LYS A 115 6.24 -25.08 -4.04
N GLU A 116 7.18 -24.90 -3.11
CA GLU A 116 6.93 -24.88 -1.66
C GLU A 116 6.07 -23.67 -1.28
N THR A 117 6.46 -22.47 -1.74
CA THR A 117 5.71 -21.22 -1.54
C THR A 117 4.25 -21.36 -1.96
N PHE A 118 3.99 -21.91 -3.16
CA PHE A 118 2.63 -22.10 -3.66
C PHE A 118 1.87 -23.18 -2.88
N GLY A 119 2.55 -24.24 -2.44
CA GLY A 119 1.96 -25.22 -1.52
C GLY A 119 1.42 -24.59 -0.24
N ILE A 120 2.17 -23.66 0.36
CA ILE A 120 1.73 -22.88 1.54
C ILE A 120 0.52 -22.02 1.19
N CYS A 121 0.53 -21.34 0.04
CA CYS A 121 -0.61 -20.55 -0.42
C CYS A 121 -1.88 -21.42 -0.55
N TYR A 122 -1.79 -22.64 -1.07
CA TYR A 122 -2.93 -23.54 -1.20
C TYR A 122 -3.51 -23.94 0.15
N GLU A 123 -2.67 -24.28 1.14
CA GLU A 123 -3.13 -24.57 2.50
C GLU A 123 -3.75 -23.35 3.19
N LEU A 124 -3.19 -22.16 2.97
CA LEU A 124 -3.76 -20.92 3.51
C LEU A 124 -5.17 -20.68 2.97
N LEU A 125 -5.35 -20.78 1.65
CA LEU A 125 -6.64 -20.60 0.98
C LEU A 125 -7.67 -21.66 1.38
N LYS A 126 -7.27 -22.93 1.49
CA LYS A 126 -8.11 -24.01 2.03
C LYS A 126 -8.64 -23.67 3.43
N ASN A 127 -7.78 -23.12 4.27
CA ASN A 127 -8.11 -22.71 5.64
C ASN A 127 -8.78 -21.32 5.72
N LYS A 128 -9.37 -20.83 4.62
CA LYS A 128 -10.06 -19.53 4.51
C LYS A 128 -9.20 -18.31 4.86
N ASN A 129 -7.88 -18.43 4.82
CA ASN A 129 -6.98 -17.27 4.94
C ASN A 129 -6.90 -16.51 3.62
N ASN A 130 -6.57 -15.22 3.70
CA ASN A 130 -6.48 -14.36 2.53
C ASN A 130 -5.04 -14.19 2.07
N LEU A 131 -4.86 -14.00 0.77
CA LEU A 131 -3.59 -13.67 0.15
C LEU A 131 -3.66 -12.29 -0.50
N MET A 132 -2.52 -11.63 -0.61
CA MET A 132 -2.32 -10.42 -1.39
C MET A 132 -1.21 -10.65 -2.39
N ILE A 133 -1.53 -10.45 -3.66
CA ILE A 133 -0.63 -10.64 -4.80
C ILE A 133 -0.73 -9.40 -5.69
N PHE A 134 0.38 -8.67 -5.83
CA PHE A 134 0.48 -7.59 -6.81
C PHE A 134 0.61 -8.19 -8.20
N SER A 135 -0.52 -8.33 -8.91
CA SER A 135 -0.55 -9.04 -10.20
C SER A 135 0.27 -8.36 -11.30
N GLU A 136 0.59 -7.07 -11.16
CA GLU A 136 1.53 -6.33 -12.04
C GLU A 136 2.97 -6.85 -11.97
N GLY A 137 3.34 -7.56 -10.89
CA GLY A 137 4.66 -8.19 -10.71
C GLY A 137 5.83 -7.21 -10.49
N LYS A 138 5.57 -5.90 -10.51
CA LYS A 138 6.52 -4.82 -10.20
C LYS A 138 5.77 -3.59 -9.69
N HIS A 139 6.48 -2.72 -8.98
CA HIS A 139 5.99 -1.42 -8.55
C HIS A 139 6.37 -0.31 -9.56
N HIS A 140 5.61 0.78 -9.61
CA HIS A 140 5.86 1.94 -10.48
C HIS A 140 5.10 3.19 -9.99
N ASP A 141 5.48 4.40 -10.38
CA ASP A 141 4.80 5.65 -9.92
C ASP A 141 3.75 6.17 -10.91
N LYS A 142 3.18 5.29 -11.75
CA LYS A 142 2.19 5.69 -12.78
C LYS A 142 0.79 5.41 -12.29
N TYR A 143 -0.16 6.25 -12.69
CA TYR A 143 -1.56 6.09 -12.28
C TYR A 143 -2.31 4.97 -13.01
N PHE A 144 -1.81 4.55 -14.18
CA PHE A 144 -2.41 3.48 -14.99
C PHE A 144 -1.95 2.09 -14.60
N LEU A 145 -2.82 1.13 -14.87
CA LEU A 145 -2.54 -0.27 -14.61
C LEU A 145 -1.54 -0.80 -15.63
N LEU A 146 -0.47 -1.41 -15.16
CA LEU A 146 0.44 -2.16 -16.01
C LEU A 146 -0.15 -3.51 -16.40
N PRO A 147 0.37 -4.15 -17.46
CA PRO A 147 -0.01 -5.52 -17.78
C PRO A 147 0.17 -6.45 -16.58
N ILE A 148 -0.90 -7.17 -16.23
CA ILE A 148 -0.88 -8.11 -15.09
C ILE A 148 -0.55 -9.53 -15.53
N SER A 149 0.15 -10.26 -14.67
CA SER A 149 0.46 -11.68 -14.83
C SER A 149 -0.72 -12.59 -14.49
N LYS A 150 -0.59 -13.87 -14.80
CA LYS A 150 -1.58 -14.92 -14.46
C LYS A 150 -1.39 -15.49 -13.05
N GLY A 151 -0.47 -14.94 -12.24
CA GLY A 151 -0.01 -15.57 -10.99
C GLY A 151 -1.12 -15.75 -9.96
N SER A 152 -1.92 -14.71 -9.73
CA SER A 152 -3.07 -14.73 -8.81
C SER A 152 -4.15 -15.74 -9.26
N SER A 153 -4.51 -15.72 -10.56
CA SER A 153 -5.44 -16.68 -11.15
C SER A 153 -4.95 -18.12 -11.03
N ARG A 154 -3.66 -18.36 -11.30
CA ARG A 154 -3.04 -19.70 -11.23
C ARG A 154 -3.04 -20.22 -9.80
N ILE A 155 -2.62 -19.43 -8.82
CA ILE A 155 -2.59 -19.86 -7.42
C ILE A 155 -4.01 -20.24 -6.95
N GLY A 156 -5.02 -19.42 -7.27
CA GLY A 156 -6.39 -19.70 -6.87
C GLY A 156 -7.00 -20.94 -7.55
N LEU A 157 -6.80 -21.11 -8.86
CA LEU A 157 -7.34 -22.26 -9.60
C LEU A 157 -6.64 -23.59 -9.25
N GLU A 158 -5.31 -23.59 -9.08
CA GLU A 158 -4.58 -24.76 -8.60
C GLU A 158 -4.98 -25.13 -7.16
N SER A 159 -5.21 -24.13 -6.30
CA SER A 159 -5.74 -24.38 -4.95
C SER A 159 -7.12 -25.03 -4.99
N LEU A 160 -8.02 -24.60 -5.89
CA LEU A 160 -9.33 -25.22 -6.07
C LEU A 160 -9.23 -26.64 -6.66
N LYS A 161 -8.28 -26.88 -7.56
CA LYS A 161 -8.02 -28.23 -8.10
C LYS A 161 -7.59 -29.18 -6.99
N LYS A 162 -6.71 -28.74 -6.08
CA LYS A 162 -6.25 -29.53 -4.92
C LYS A 162 -7.30 -29.66 -3.82
N PHE A 163 -8.10 -28.61 -3.60
CA PHE A 163 -9.11 -28.55 -2.55
C PHE A 163 -10.48 -28.09 -3.11
N PRO A 164 -11.22 -28.97 -3.81
CA PRO A 164 -12.45 -28.60 -4.54
C PRO A 164 -13.58 -28.02 -3.68
N LYS A 165 -13.61 -28.35 -2.38
CA LYS A 165 -14.61 -27.83 -1.43
C LYS A 165 -14.36 -26.38 -1.00
N SER A 166 -13.18 -25.81 -1.30
CA SER A 166 -12.85 -24.44 -0.91
C SER A 166 -13.63 -23.42 -1.74
N LYS A 167 -13.93 -22.28 -1.14
CA LYS A 167 -14.52 -21.13 -1.84
C LYS A 167 -13.44 -20.05 -1.98
N ILE A 168 -13.06 -19.70 -3.21
CA ILE A 168 -11.95 -18.77 -3.47
C ILE A 168 -12.40 -17.66 -4.40
N TYR A 169 -12.05 -16.42 -4.03
CA TYR A 169 -12.35 -15.21 -4.77
C TYR A 169 -11.08 -14.46 -5.15
N LEU A 170 -11.04 -13.90 -6.36
CA LEU A 170 -10.12 -12.80 -6.67
C LEU A 170 -10.83 -11.48 -6.37
N GLN A 171 -10.16 -10.60 -5.65
CA GLN A 171 -10.68 -9.28 -5.31
C GLN A 171 -9.79 -8.23 -5.96
N ALA A 172 -10.30 -7.55 -6.99
CA ALA A 172 -9.65 -6.37 -7.56
C ALA A 172 -9.63 -5.25 -6.53
N VAL A 173 -8.49 -4.55 -6.43
CA VAL A 173 -8.34 -3.38 -5.56
C VAL A 173 -7.60 -2.28 -6.33
N GLY A 174 -8.10 -1.05 -6.23
CA GLY A 174 -7.44 0.14 -6.77
C GLY A 174 -7.02 1.08 -5.65
N ILE A 175 -5.72 1.34 -5.53
CA ILE A 175 -5.13 2.33 -4.65
C ILE A 175 -4.86 3.58 -5.49
N ASN A 176 -5.53 4.68 -5.15
CA ASN A 176 -5.48 5.93 -5.87
C ASN A 176 -4.87 7.01 -4.97
N TYR A 177 -3.57 7.25 -5.13
CA TYR A 177 -2.86 8.28 -4.37
C TYR A 177 -3.12 9.66 -4.93
N GLY A 178 -3.41 10.66 -4.10
CA GLY A 178 -3.40 12.07 -4.55
C GLY A 178 -2.00 12.60 -4.82
N SER A 179 -0.97 11.94 -4.28
CA SER A 179 0.43 12.20 -4.58
C SER A 179 1.26 10.96 -4.29
N HIS A 180 2.19 10.60 -5.18
CA HIS A 180 3.17 9.53 -4.95
C HIS A 180 4.40 9.98 -4.14
N ILE A 181 4.45 11.24 -3.69
CA ILE A 181 5.63 11.79 -2.99
C ILE A 181 5.30 12.66 -1.78
N HIS A 182 4.14 13.29 -1.73
CA HIS A 182 3.80 14.24 -0.68
C HIS A 182 2.86 13.59 0.35
N PRO A 183 3.23 13.59 1.64
CA PRO A 183 2.30 13.19 2.69
C PRO A 183 1.17 14.22 2.78
N TYR A 184 0.13 13.87 3.52
CA TYR A 184 -1.06 14.70 3.75
C TYR A 184 -1.83 15.02 2.47
N HIS A 185 -1.71 14.21 1.42
CA HIS A 185 -2.67 14.15 0.31
C HIS A 185 -3.81 13.17 0.63
N ASN A 186 -4.89 13.24 -0.16
CA ASN A 186 -5.94 12.24 -0.10
C ASN A 186 -5.46 10.93 -0.73
N CYS A 187 -5.98 9.80 -0.24
CA CYS A 187 -5.81 8.49 -0.86
C CYS A 187 -7.16 7.79 -0.90
N THR A 188 -7.50 7.17 -2.01
CA THR A 188 -8.77 6.44 -2.18
C THR A 188 -8.49 4.99 -2.53
N ILE A 189 -8.93 4.08 -1.68
CA ILE A 189 -8.88 2.64 -1.90
C ILE A 189 -10.26 2.17 -2.35
N VAL A 190 -10.32 1.54 -3.51
CA VAL A 190 -11.55 1.03 -4.12
C VAL A 190 -11.48 -0.48 -4.24
N TYR A 191 -12.33 -1.18 -3.51
CA TYR A 191 -12.55 -2.62 -3.67
C TYR A 191 -13.58 -2.83 -4.79
N GLY A 192 -13.15 -3.52 -5.85
CA GLY A 192 -13.96 -3.84 -7.04
C GLY A 192 -14.97 -4.97 -6.80
N ASN A 193 -15.57 -5.49 -7.87
CA ASN A 193 -16.41 -6.68 -7.73
C ASN A 193 -15.52 -7.94 -7.60
N PRO A 194 -15.87 -8.89 -6.71
CA PRO A 194 -15.11 -10.11 -6.56
C PRO A 194 -15.41 -11.11 -7.67
N ILE A 195 -14.39 -11.81 -8.16
CA ILE A 195 -14.49 -12.87 -9.15
C ILE A 195 -14.43 -14.22 -8.42
N LYS A 196 -15.54 -14.97 -8.43
CA LYS A 196 -15.61 -16.30 -7.80
C LYS A 196 -14.91 -17.33 -8.68
N LEU A 197 -13.71 -17.76 -8.29
CA LEU A 197 -12.89 -18.68 -9.08
C LEU A 197 -13.52 -20.06 -9.28
N ASN A 198 -14.38 -20.49 -8.36
CA ASN A 198 -15.10 -21.76 -8.48
C ASN A 198 -15.88 -21.90 -9.79
N LYS A 199 -16.31 -20.79 -10.42
CA LYS A 199 -17.01 -20.81 -11.72
C LYS A 199 -16.13 -21.33 -12.87
N PHE A 200 -14.82 -21.21 -12.74
CA PHE A 200 -13.86 -21.49 -13.81
C PHE A 200 -13.20 -22.87 -13.66
N ILE A 201 -13.45 -23.61 -12.58
CA ILE A 201 -12.68 -24.84 -12.27
C ILE A 201 -12.88 -25.95 -13.31
N ASN A 202 -14.10 -26.09 -13.85
CA ASN A 202 -14.40 -27.11 -14.85
C ASN A 202 -13.68 -26.81 -16.17
N LEU A 203 -13.72 -25.54 -16.61
CA LEU A 203 -12.97 -25.11 -17.79
C LEU A 203 -11.46 -25.20 -17.56
N TYR A 204 -10.98 -24.94 -16.33
CA TYR A 204 -9.56 -25.05 -16.01
C TYR A 204 -9.01 -26.47 -16.17
N LYS A 205 -9.83 -27.50 -15.85
CA LYS A 205 -9.43 -28.91 -15.99
C LYS A 205 -9.21 -29.30 -17.45
N THR A 206 -10.00 -28.77 -18.37
CA THR A 206 -9.94 -29.12 -19.80
C THR A 206 -9.07 -28.16 -20.62
N LYS A 207 -9.13 -26.85 -20.31
CA LYS A 207 -8.46 -25.77 -21.03
C LYS A 207 -7.74 -24.81 -20.06
N PRO A 208 -6.65 -25.25 -19.41
CA PRO A 208 -6.00 -24.47 -18.36
C PRO A 208 -5.45 -23.12 -18.83
N VAL A 209 -4.79 -23.08 -20.00
CA VAL A 209 -4.16 -21.85 -20.52
C VAL A 209 -5.20 -20.79 -20.89
N GLU A 210 -6.27 -21.21 -21.58
CA GLU A 210 -7.39 -20.36 -21.96
C GLU A 210 -8.09 -19.80 -20.72
N THR A 211 -8.43 -20.67 -19.77
CA THR A 211 -9.08 -20.26 -18.52
C THR A 211 -8.26 -19.23 -17.75
N LEU A 212 -6.93 -19.41 -17.65
CA LEU A 212 -6.06 -18.45 -16.98
C LEU A 212 -6.06 -17.09 -17.67
N ASN A 213 -6.11 -17.07 -19.00
CA ASN A 213 -6.22 -15.83 -19.78
C ASN A 213 -7.57 -15.13 -19.51
N THR A 214 -8.67 -15.88 -19.53
CA THR A 214 -10.02 -15.36 -19.27
C THR A 214 -10.12 -14.74 -17.88
N VAL A 215 -9.71 -15.48 -16.84
CA VAL A 215 -9.74 -14.98 -15.46
C VAL A 215 -8.81 -13.77 -15.28
N ARG A 216 -7.63 -13.78 -15.91
CA ARG A 216 -6.71 -12.63 -15.88
C ARG A 216 -7.35 -11.39 -16.52
N LEU A 217 -8.00 -11.53 -17.67
CA LEU A 217 -8.68 -10.42 -18.36
C LEU A 217 -9.85 -9.87 -17.53
N GLU A 218 -10.64 -10.75 -16.93
CA GLU A 218 -11.74 -10.32 -16.04
C GLU A 218 -11.19 -9.55 -14.83
N LEU A 219 -10.12 -10.05 -14.20
CA LEU A 219 -9.45 -9.36 -13.11
C LEU A 219 -8.89 -8.01 -13.54
N GLU A 220 -8.22 -7.94 -14.69
CA GLU A 220 -7.66 -6.69 -15.24
C GLU A 220 -8.76 -5.64 -15.46
N ASN A 221 -9.90 -6.06 -16.01
CA ASN A 221 -11.05 -5.17 -16.23
C ASN A 221 -11.64 -4.65 -14.92
N GLU A 222 -11.77 -5.50 -13.90
CA GLU A 222 -12.21 -5.07 -12.57
C GLU A 222 -11.20 -4.12 -11.89
N MET A 223 -9.90 -4.41 -12.00
CA MET A 223 -8.84 -3.51 -11.49
C MET A 223 -8.90 -2.14 -12.17
N LYS A 224 -9.11 -2.08 -13.49
CA LYS A 224 -9.27 -0.82 -14.23
C LYS A 224 -10.49 -0.02 -13.77
N LYS A 225 -11.59 -0.67 -13.37
CA LYS A 225 -12.76 0.02 -12.81
C LYS A 225 -12.42 0.75 -11.50
N CYS A 226 -11.49 0.22 -10.72
CA CYS A 226 -11.04 0.76 -9.43
C CYS A 226 -10.02 1.91 -9.50
N LEU A 227 -9.54 2.30 -10.70
CA LEU A 227 -8.53 3.35 -10.87
C LEU A 227 -9.12 4.63 -11.48
N TRP A 228 -8.62 5.81 -11.09
CA TRP A 228 -8.95 7.07 -11.76
C TRP A 228 -8.46 7.12 -13.20
N LEU A 229 -7.25 6.59 -13.45
CA LEU A 229 -6.62 6.57 -14.76
C LEU A 229 -6.24 5.14 -15.13
N PRO A 230 -7.17 4.31 -15.61
CA PRO A 230 -6.91 2.88 -15.77
C PRO A 230 -5.90 2.51 -16.86
N ASN A 231 -5.85 3.29 -17.95
CA ASN A 231 -5.09 2.95 -19.15
C ASN A 231 -4.05 4.04 -19.46
N TYR A 232 -2.93 3.64 -20.05
CA TYR A 232 -2.01 4.57 -20.68
C TYR A 232 -2.67 5.22 -21.92
N SER A 233 -2.39 6.50 -22.13
CA SER A 233 -2.75 7.23 -23.35
C SER A 233 -1.65 8.24 -23.67
N LYS A 234 -1.55 8.69 -24.93
CA LYS A 234 -0.61 9.76 -25.33
C LYS A 234 -0.77 11.03 -24.46
N GLU A 235 -2.00 11.27 -23.99
CA GLU A 235 -2.37 12.40 -23.13
C GLU A 235 -2.15 12.15 -21.62
N TYR A 236 -1.41 11.11 -21.24
CA TYR A 236 -1.23 10.72 -19.85
C TYR A 236 -0.69 11.86 -18.98
N SER A 237 0.27 12.64 -19.48
CA SER A 237 0.86 13.77 -18.77
C SER A 237 -0.18 14.82 -18.37
N VAL A 238 -1.06 15.19 -19.30
CA VAL A 238 -2.15 16.14 -19.09
C VAL A 238 -3.13 15.58 -18.05
N LYS A 239 -3.60 14.35 -18.23
CA LYS A 239 -4.57 13.75 -17.31
C LYS A 239 -4.00 13.56 -15.90
N ARG A 240 -2.71 13.20 -15.79
CA ARG A 240 -1.99 13.13 -14.52
C ARG A 240 -1.97 14.48 -13.80
N SER A 241 -1.76 15.60 -14.52
CA SER A 241 -1.74 16.92 -13.87
C SER A 241 -3.09 17.35 -13.28
N LEU A 242 -4.18 16.71 -13.68
CA LEU A 242 -5.50 16.93 -13.11
C LEU A 242 -5.69 16.24 -11.76
N ILE A 243 -4.77 15.35 -11.36
CA ILE A 243 -4.76 14.71 -10.03
C ILE A 243 -3.83 15.52 -9.12
N ASN A 244 -4.43 16.28 -8.21
CA ASN A 244 -3.74 17.17 -7.28
C ASN A 244 -4.52 17.30 -5.97
N TYR A 245 -3.99 18.05 -5.01
CA TYR A 245 -4.60 18.22 -3.69
C TYR A 245 -6.05 18.75 -3.74
N LYS A 246 -6.40 19.62 -4.68
CA LYS A 246 -7.76 20.17 -4.80
C LYS A 246 -8.71 19.18 -5.45
N SER A 247 -8.32 18.60 -6.59
CA SER A 247 -9.20 17.71 -7.36
C SER A 247 -9.52 16.42 -6.62
N THR A 248 -8.57 15.87 -5.86
CA THR A 248 -8.71 14.62 -5.10
C THR A 248 -9.67 14.71 -3.91
N LYS A 249 -10.26 15.88 -3.63
CA LYS A 249 -11.35 16.06 -2.67
C LYS A 249 -12.71 15.64 -3.23
N GLN A 250 -12.85 15.59 -4.57
CA GLN A 250 -14.09 15.17 -5.23
C GLN A 250 -14.34 13.66 -5.04
N GLU A 251 -15.60 13.26 -5.20
CA GLU A 251 -15.99 11.85 -5.18
C GLU A 251 -15.28 11.06 -6.30
N PHE A 252 -14.95 9.79 -6.03
CA PHE A 252 -14.15 8.95 -6.91
C PHE A 252 -14.67 8.88 -8.35
N LYS A 253 -15.99 8.63 -8.54
CA LYS A 253 -16.59 8.49 -9.87
C LYS A 253 -16.60 9.81 -10.63
N LEU A 254 -16.94 10.91 -9.95
CA LEU A 254 -16.95 12.25 -10.54
C LEU A 254 -15.56 12.65 -11.01
N LEU A 255 -14.54 12.48 -10.16
CA LEU A 255 -13.16 12.79 -10.50
C LEU A 255 -12.66 11.95 -11.68
N LYS A 256 -12.92 10.63 -11.66
CA LYS A 256 -12.59 9.72 -12.77
C LYS A 256 -13.18 10.19 -14.10
N MET A 257 -14.45 10.57 -14.11
CA MET A 257 -15.13 11.09 -15.30
C MET A 257 -14.49 12.40 -15.80
N LYS A 258 -14.27 13.37 -14.90
CA LYS A 258 -13.68 14.67 -15.25
C LYS A 258 -12.25 14.55 -15.78
N ILE A 259 -11.43 13.67 -15.18
CA ILE A 259 -10.09 13.37 -15.69
C ILE A 259 -10.16 12.76 -17.10
N SER A 260 -11.10 11.83 -17.33
CA SER A 260 -11.28 11.23 -18.66
C SER A 260 -11.65 12.26 -19.72
N LYS A 261 -12.50 13.24 -19.35
CA LYS A 261 -12.90 14.37 -20.21
C LYS A 261 -11.85 15.49 -20.30
N LYS A 262 -10.72 15.37 -19.60
CA LYS A 262 -9.66 16.40 -19.52
C LYS A 262 -10.18 17.76 -19.02
N ASP A 263 -11.10 17.76 -18.07
CA ASP A 263 -11.68 18.98 -17.49
C ASP A 263 -10.58 19.90 -16.93
N THR A 264 -10.39 21.06 -17.57
CA THR A 264 -9.35 22.03 -17.22
C THR A 264 -9.58 22.69 -15.87
N ASN A 265 -10.81 22.70 -15.36
CA ASN A 265 -11.14 23.23 -14.03
C ASN A 265 -10.50 22.41 -12.90
N LEU A 266 -9.99 21.21 -13.20
CA LEU A 266 -9.23 20.42 -12.24
C LEU A 266 -7.77 20.85 -12.11
N LYS A 267 -7.22 21.64 -13.04
CA LYS A 267 -5.82 22.09 -12.95
C LYS A 267 -5.62 22.99 -11.74
N ASN A 268 -4.51 22.80 -11.06
CA ASN A 268 -4.08 23.68 -9.98
C ASN A 268 -2.94 24.55 -10.49
N ASN A 269 -3.25 25.79 -10.87
CA ASN A 269 -2.29 26.76 -11.40
C ASN A 269 -1.77 27.71 -10.32
N ASP A 270 -2.23 27.54 -9.07
CA ASP A 270 -1.81 28.39 -7.97
C ASP A 270 -0.30 28.27 -7.72
N SER A 271 0.31 29.36 -7.24
CA SER A 271 1.70 29.38 -6.81
C SER A 271 1.83 29.95 -5.40
N LYS A 272 2.90 29.55 -4.70
CA LYS A 272 3.17 29.99 -3.32
C LYS A 272 3.52 31.48 -3.29
N THR A 273 2.87 32.22 -2.41
CA THR A 273 3.25 33.62 -2.14
C THR A 273 4.60 33.69 -1.38
N VAL A 274 5.23 34.87 -1.34
CA VAL A 274 6.47 35.08 -0.58
C VAL A 274 6.24 34.79 0.92
N ILE A 275 5.13 35.28 1.47
CA ILE A 275 4.74 35.06 2.87
C ILE A 275 4.61 33.56 3.18
N GLU A 276 3.99 32.78 2.29
CA GLU A 276 3.85 31.34 2.49
C GLU A 276 5.19 30.60 2.41
N LYS A 277 6.12 31.05 1.55
CA LYS A 277 7.48 30.50 1.51
C LYS A 277 8.21 30.74 2.84
N ILE A 278 8.12 31.96 3.37
CA ILE A 278 8.70 32.32 4.68
C ILE A 278 8.05 31.50 5.79
N ALA A 279 6.72 31.39 5.81
CA ALA A 279 5.99 30.60 6.80
C ALA A 279 6.38 29.11 6.78
N ILE A 280 6.57 28.52 5.58
CA ILE A 280 7.06 27.14 5.47
C ILE A 280 8.44 26.98 6.11
N ILE A 281 9.35 27.93 5.90
CA ILE A 281 10.70 27.92 6.51
C ILE A 281 10.55 28.03 8.03
N PHE A 282 9.82 29.03 8.52
CA PHE A 282 9.57 29.26 9.93
C PHE A 282 9.02 28.00 10.63
N PHE A 283 7.93 27.42 10.12
CA PHE A 283 7.35 26.21 10.71
C PHE A 283 8.26 24.97 10.59
N SER A 284 9.19 24.95 9.63
CA SER A 284 10.16 23.85 9.49
C SER A 284 11.20 23.85 10.61
N ILE A 285 11.55 25.00 11.17
CA ILE A 285 12.60 25.12 12.22
C ILE A 285 12.24 24.27 13.44
N PHE A 286 10.98 24.29 13.86
CA PHE A 286 10.49 23.56 15.04
C PHE A 286 10.56 22.04 14.92
N ASN A 287 10.58 21.51 13.68
CA ASN A 287 10.74 20.08 13.40
C ASN A 287 11.98 19.83 12.52
N LEU A 288 13.01 20.67 12.65
CA LEU A 288 14.16 20.63 11.75
C LEU A 288 14.90 19.29 11.80
N ILE A 289 15.15 18.76 13.00
CA ILE A 289 15.85 17.48 13.21
C ILE A 289 15.14 16.32 12.49
N PRO A 290 13.86 16.01 12.77
CA PRO A 290 13.18 14.92 12.07
C PRO A 290 13.05 15.16 10.56
N LEU A 291 12.90 16.41 10.12
CA LEU A 291 12.85 16.77 8.69
C LEU A 291 14.20 16.55 8.00
N MET A 292 15.32 16.91 8.63
CA MET A 292 16.66 16.69 8.11
C MET A 292 16.97 15.20 8.00
N ILE A 293 16.66 14.40 9.03
CA ILE A 293 16.86 12.94 8.98
C ILE A 293 16.03 12.35 7.83
N THR A 294 14.75 12.75 7.71
CA THR A 294 13.88 12.30 6.63
C THR A 294 14.47 12.63 5.26
N ASN A 295 14.96 13.86 5.06
CA ASN A 295 15.55 14.29 3.80
C ASN A 295 16.85 13.54 3.48
N SER A 296 17.72 13.34 4.48
CA SER A 296 18.97 12.61 4.34
C SER A 296 18.76 11.15 3.95
N VAL A 297 17.74 10.49 4.50
CA VAL A 297 17.37 9.12 4.09
C VAL A 297 16.80 9.13 2.68
N LEU A 298 15.90 10.05 2.34
CA LEU A 298 15.29 10.12 1.00
C LEU A 298 16.31 10.32 -0.12
N LYS A 299 17.39 11.09 0.11
CA LYS A 299 18.49 11.25 -0.85
C LYS A 299 19.20 9.93 -1.18
N LYS A 300 19.19 8.95 -0.26
CA LYS A 300 19.78 7.62 -0.45
C LYS A 300 18.83 6.64 -1.12
N VAL A 301 17.56 7.00 -1.31
CA VAL A 301 16.56 6.16 -1.95
C VAL A 301 16.47 6.55 -3.43
N GLU A 302 17.18 5.80 -4.27
CA GLU A 302 17.24 6.04 -5.73
C GLU A 302 15.87 5.96 -6.40
N ASP A 303 15.09 4.93 -6.06
CA ASP A 303 13.78 4.70 -6.67
C ASP A 303 12.70 5.56 -6.03
N ARG A 304 12.19 6.52 -6.81
CA ARG A 304 11.13 7.46 -6.40
C ARG A 304 9.87 6.76 -5.90
N VAL A 305 9.57 5.54 -6.35
CA VAL A 305 8.38 4.79 -5.94
C VAL A 305 8.37 4.53 -4.43
N PHE A 306 9.55 4.46 -3.80
CA PHE A 306 9.68 4.29 -2.36
C PHE A 306 9.55 5.59 -1.56
N HIS A 307 9.62 6.77 -2.17
CA HIS A 307 9.70 8.03 -1.42
C HIS A 307 8.52 8.26 -0.46
N LEU A 308 7.28 7.96 -0.88
CA LEU A 308 6.12 8.09 -0.01
C LEU A 308 6.13 7.02 1.09
N SER A 309 6.50 5.78 0.77
CA SER A 309 6.67 4.70 1.75
C SER A 309 7.73 5.03 2.81
N THR A 310 8.86 5.60 2.39
CA THR A 310 9.92 6.04 3.29
C THR A 310 9.42 7.15 4.20
N LYS A 311 8.72 8.16 3.67
CA LYS A 311 8.12 9.21 4.50
C LYS A 311 7.08 8.66 5.48
N TYR A 312 6.33 7.64 5.09
CA TYR A 312 5.36 6.97 5.96
C TYR A 312 6.06 6.27 7.14
N LEU A 313 7.07 5.45 6.86
CA LEU A 313 7.82 4.74 7.91
C LEU A 313 8.65 5.66 8.80
N LEU A 314 9.32 6.65 8.22
CA LEU A 314 10.10 7.62 9.01
C LEU A 314 9.17 8.52 9.81
N GLY A 315 8.01 8.89 9.25
CA GLY A 315 7.02 9.73 9.91
C GLY A 315 6.46 9.10 11.18
N ILE A 316 6.13 7.81 11.15
CA ILE A 316 5.57 7.10 12.33
C ILE A 316 6.62 6.81 13.41
N ILE A 317 7.91 6.85 13.08
CA ILE A 317 9.00 6.55 14.02
C ILE A 317 9.68 7.83 14.51
N ILE A 318 10.24 8.63 13.60
CA ILE A 318 11.14 9.74 13.95
C ILE A 318 10.39 10.89 14.61
N PHE A 319 9.20 11.25 14.13
CA PHE A 319 8.48 12.40 14.69
C PHE A 319 7.99 12.14 16.12
N PRO A 320 7.35 10.99 16.43
CA PRO A 320 7.02 10.67 17.81
C PRO A 320 8.24 10.63 18.72
N LEU A 321 9.36 10.01 18.29
CA LEU A 321 10.60 9.99 19.08
C LEU A 321 11.13 11.41 19.36
N TRP A 322 11.11 12.28 18.35
CA TRP A 322 11.49 13.68 18.49
C TRP A 322 10.60 14.40 19.51
N TRP A 323 9.28 14.31 19.36
CA TRP A 323 8.32 14.95 20.26
C TRP A 323 8.44 14.42 21.69
N THR A 324 8.60 13.10 21.89
CA THR A 324 8.82 12.52 23.21
C THR A 324 10.12 13.04 23.85
N THR A 325 11.20 13.15 23.08
CA THR A 325 12.47 13.68 23.58
C THR A 325 12.33 15.14 24.01
N VAL A 326 11.72 15.99 23.16
CA VAL A 326 11.48 17.39 23.49
C VAL A 326 10.55 17.53 24.70
N PHE A 327 9.54 16.66 24.83
CA PHE A 327 8.61 16.69 25.95
C PHE A 327 9.33 16.49 27.29
N PHE A 328 10.15 15.44 27.41
CA PHE A 328 10.88 15.17 28.65
C PHE A 328 11.91 16.25 28.99
N ILE A 329 12.62 16.78 27.98
CA ILE A 329 13.52 17.92 28.19
C ILE A 329 12.74 19.15 28.67
N SER A 330 11.58 19.42 28.06
CA SER A 330 10.75 20.57 28.42
C SER A 330 10.19 20.46 29.83
N ILE A 331 9.79 19.26 30.27
CA ILE A 331 9.34 19.05 31.66
C ILE A 331 10.49 19.28 32.63
N TYR A 332 11.69 18.79 32.31
CA TYR A 332 12.85 18.91 33.18
C TYR A 332 13.31 20.37 33.35
N VAL A 333 13.30 21.15 32.26
CA VAL A 333 13.76 22.55 32.27
C VAL A 333 12.67 23.52 32.72
N LEU A 334 11.41 23.22 32.40
CA LEU A 334 10.26 24.10 32.65
C LEU A 334 9.29 23.43 33.64
N ASN A 335 8.14 22.98 33.14
CA ASN A 335 7.13 22.25 33.89
C ASN A 335 6.23 21.45 32.93
N LEU A 336 5.34 20.62 33.49
CA LEU A 336 4.44 19.78 32.71
C LEU A 336 3.52 20.56 31.77
N ALA A 337 2.93 21.66 32.24
CA ALA A 337 1.99 22.44 31.45
C ALA A 337 2.67 23.03 30.20
N LEU A 338 3.84 23.65 30.37
CA LEU A 338 4.62 24.20 29.25
C LEU A 338 5.14 23.11 28.32
N GLY A 339 5.55 21.95 28.86
CA GLY A 339 5.94 20.80 28.07
C GLY A 339 4.83 20.32 27.13
N ILE A 340 3.60 20.20 27.62
CA ILE A 340 2.42 19.83 26.80
C ILE A 340 2.18 20.87 25.70
N VAL A 341 2.20 22.16 26.06
CA VAL A 341 1.98 23.27 25.11
C VAL A 341 3.01 23.24 23.98
N ILE A 342 4.30 23.02 24.30
CA ILE A 342 5.37 22.91 23.31
C ILE A 342 5.07 21.78 22.32
N ILE A 343 4.67 20.59 22.78
CA ILE A 343 4.37 19.46 21.89
C ILE A 343 3.17 19.76 20.98
N VAL A 344 2.12 20.38 21.51
CA VAL A 344 0.97 20.80 20.69
C VAL A 344 1.42 21.75 19.59
N PHE A 345 2.29 22.72 19.89
CA PHE A 345 2.84 23.62 18.88
C PHE A 345 3.73 22.91 17.86
N LEU A 346 4.60 21.99 18.27
CA LEU A 346 5.44 21.21 17.35
C LEU A 346 4.60 20.43 16.34
N ILE A 347 3.53 19.77 16.81
CA ILE A 347 2.61 19.01 15.97
C ILE A 347 1.84 19.95 15.05
N LEU A 348 1.26 21.03 15.60
CA LEU A 348 0.49 22.02 14.84
C LEU A 348 1.34 22.63 13.71
N PHE A 349 2.56 23.06 14.01
CA PHE A 349 3.47 23.66 13.03
C PHE A 349 3.88 22.68 11.94
N LEU A 350 4.04 21.39 12.25
CA LEU A 350 4.25 20.37 11.21
C LEU A 350 3.07 20.30 10.24
N PHE A 351 1.82 20.31 10.76
CA PHE A 351 0.63 20.27 9.93
C PHE A 351 0.40 21.55 9.13
N LEU A 352 0.62 22.73 9.73
CA LEU A 352 0.54 24.02 9.03
C LEU A 352 1.56 24.09 7.89
N ARG A 353 2.82 23.72 8.17
CA ARG A 353 3.86 23.58 7.16
C ARG A 353 3.42 22.67 6.02
N GLN A 354 2.91 21.48 6.36
CA GLN A 354 2.54 20.50 5.34
C GLN A 354 1.35 20.98 4.50
N PHE A 355 0.36 21.62 5.10
CA PHE A 355 -0.78 22.23 4.41
C PHE A 355 -0.33 23.29 3.39
N LEU A 356 0.58 24.19 3.77
CA LEU A 356 1.12 25.20 2.87
C LEU A 356 1.93 24.60 1.72
N ILE A 357 2.58 23.45 1.92
CA ILE A 357 3.32 22.76 0.86
C ILE A 357 2.37 22.19 -0.19
N ILE A 358 1.35 21.44 0.24
CA ILE A 358 0.49 20.62 -0.62
C ILE A 358 -0.60 21.41 -1.34
N LYS A 359 -1.01 22.57 -0.83
CA LYS A 359 -2.04 23.44 -1.45
C LYS A 359 -1.79 23.69 -2.96
N TYR A 360 -0.52 23.64 -3.36
CA TYR A 360 0.00 23.92 -4.69
C TYR A 360 0.49 22.67 -5.45
N LYS A 361 0.19 21.47 -4.95
CA LYS A 361 0.73 20.20 -5.48
C LYS A 361 -0.35 19.23 -5.94
#